data_AF-A0A355VEM2-F1
#
_entry.id   AF-A0A355VEM2-F1
#
_cell.length_a   1.000
_cell.length_b   1.000
_cell.length_c   1.000
_cell.angle_alpha   90.00
_cell.angle_beta   90.00
_cell.angle_gamma   90.00
#
_symmetry.space_group_name_H-M   'P 1'
#
loop_
_entity.id
_entity.type
_entity.pdbx_description
1 polymer ?
#
loop_
_entity_poly.entity_id
_entity_poly.type
_entity_poly.pdbx_seq_one_letter_code
_entity_poly.pdbx_strand_id
1 'polypeptide(L)'
;GLPSRHPEQQRQLSELAAQPQVQNWLVLPCTAQGQVLQAAWKTCSTAGVSGCILTHLDEACVMGEALALCIERAVPVVYETFGQAIPDDLAVATAQALVKRAVALGRAQAATPVDRARVMNNFGSQPPSRAAAAKRAAI
;
A
#
# COMPACT_ATOMS: atom_id res chain seq x y z
N GLY A 1 1.02 -8.80 12.58
CA GLY A 1 2.47 -8.73 12.88
C GLY A 1 2.68 -8.01 14.19
N LEU A 2 3.82 -8.25 14.85
CA LEU A 2 4.24 -7.45 16.02
C LEU A 2 4.49 -5.99 15.59
N PRO A 3 4.34 -5.00 16.50
CA PRO A 3 4.65 -3.62 16.19
C PRO A 3 6.16 -3.41 16.05
N SER A 4 6.58 -2.63 15.04
CA SER A 4 7.97 -2.49 14.54
C SER A 4 9.07 -2.17 15.57
N ARG A 5 8.72 -1.77 16.79
CA ARG A 5 9.65 -1.44 17.88
C ARG A 5 9.61 -2.43 19.05
N HIS A 6 8.89 -3.54 18.92
CA HIS A 6 8.84 -4.55 19.97
C HIS A 6 10.16 -5.33 20.02
N PRO A 7 10.80 -5.51 21.20
CA PRO A 7 12.06 -6.23 21.32
C PRO A 7 12.03 -7.63 20.70
N GLU A 8 10.91 -8.33 20.88
CA GLU A 8 10.71 -9.66 20.29
C GLU A 8 10.75 -9.66 18.75
N GLN A 9 10.27 -8.60 18.10
CA GLN A 9 10.33 -8.51 16.65
C GLN A 9 11.78 -8.34 16.16
N GLN A 10 12.58 -7.53 16.85
CA GLN A 10 14.00 -7.37 16.50
C GLN A 10 14.77 -8.67 16.70
N ARG A 11 14.46 -9.41 17.77
CA ARG A 11 15.00 -10.74 18.03
C ARG A 11 14.70 -11.69 16.87
N GLN A 12 13.44 -11.79 16.45
CA GLN A 12 13.02 -12.64 15.33
C GLN A 12 13.71 -12.27 14.01
N LEU A 13 13.85 -10.97 13.70
CA LEU A 13 14.54 -10.52 12.49
C LEU A 13 16.04 -10.84 12.53
N SER A 14 16.69 -10.73 13.70
CA SER A 14 18.09 -11.12 13.86
C SER A 14 18.30 -12.63 13.74
N GLU A 15 17.36 -13.44 14.22
CA GLU A 15 17.39 -14.90 14.05
C GLU A 15 17.26 -15.28 12.58
N LEU A 16 16.36 -14.64 11.83
CA LEU A 16 16.23 -14.84 10.38
C LEU A 16 17.48 -14.40 9.62
N ALA A 17 18.11 -13.29 10.00
CA ALA A 17 19.37 -12.84 9.40
C ALA A 17 20.52 -13.83 9.63
N ALA A 18 20.49 -14.57 10.75
CA ALA A 18 21.52 -15.54 11.10
C ALA A 18 21.39 -16.87 10.33
N GLN A 19 20.35 -17.07 9.51
CA GLN A 19 20.12 -18.28 8.72
C GLN A 19 20.55 -18.10 7.26
N PRO A 20 21.80 -18.44 6.88
CA PRO A 20 22.29 -18.24 5.51
C PRO A 20 21.62 -19.14 4.46
N GLN A 21 20.92 -20.20 4.89
CA GLN A 21 20.22 -21.12 3.99
C GLN A 21 18.81 -20.63 3.61
N VAL A 22 18.32 -19.55 4.23
CA VAL A 22 16.96 -19.04 4.03
C VAL A 22 17.01 -17.73 3.25
N GLN A 23 16.18 -17.64 2.20
CA GLN A 23 15.98 -16.38 1.48
C GLN A 23 14.84 -15.59 2.13
N ASN A 24 15.18 -14.45 2.72
CA ASN A 24 14.20 -13.58 3.34
C ASN A 24 13.58 -12.66 2.28
N TRP A 25 12.26 -12.74 2.09
CA TRP A 25 11.50 -11.88 1.20
C TRP A 25 10.54 -10.98 1.96
N LEU A 26 10.41 -9.74 1.51
CA LEU A 26 9.51 -8.76 2.11
C LEU A 26 8.20 -8.67 1.33
N VAL A 27 7.08 -8.85 2.03
CA VAL A 27 5.75 -8.67 1.44
C VAL A 27 5.32 -7.21 1.59
N LEU A 28 4.99 -6.57 0.48
CA LEU A 28 4.61 -5.15 0.41
C LEU A 28 3.25 -5.00 -0.27
N PRO A 29 2.21 -4.54 0.45
CA PRO A 29 0.91 -4.27 -0.16
C PRO A 29 0.96 -3.00 -1.00
N CYS A 30 0.55 -3.07 -2.27
CA CYS A 30 0.49 -1.92 -3.17
C CYS A 30 -0.56 -0.89 -2.76
N THR A 31 -1.50 -1.27 -1.89
CA THR A 31 -2.52 -0.39 -1.31
C THR A 31 -2.00 0.47 -0.16
N ALA A 32 -0.80 0.19 0.37
CA ALA A 32 -0.24 0.95 1.47
C ALA A 32 0.43 2.26 1.01
N GLN A 33 0.37 3.26 1.89
CA GLN A 33 1.03 4.54 1.69
C GLN A 33 2.55 4.40 1.73
N GLY A 34 3.25 5.26 1.00
CA GLY A 34 4.71 5.23 0.87
C GLY A 34 5.44 5.31 2.20
N GLN A 35 4.93 6.09 3.17
CA GLN A 35 5.49 6.16 4.52
C GLN A 35 5.40 4.83 5.27
N VAL A 36 4.30 4.08 5.07
CA VAL A 36 4.10 2.76 5.68
C VAL A 36 5.06 1.74 5.05
N LEU A 37 5.18 1.76 3.72
CA LEU A 37 6.12 0.91 2.99
C LEU A 37 7.58 1.18 3.40
N GLN A 38 7.97 2.45 3.52
CA GLN A 38 9.30 2.84 3.99
C GLN A 38 9.55 2.40 5.45
N ALA A 39 8.55 2.48 6.33
CA ALA A 39 8.67 2.01 7.71
C ALA A 39 8.82 0.48 7.79
N ALA A 40 8.07 -0.26 6.97
CA ALA A 40 8.20 -1.70 6.83
C ALA A 40 9.60 -2.09 6.35
N TRP A 41 10.10 -1.42 5.30
CA TRP A 41 11.46 -1.61 4.81
C TRP A 41 12.52 -1.38 5.88
N LYS A 42 12.46 -0.23 6.57
CA LYS A 42 13.43 0.11 7.64
C LYS A 42 13.49 -0.93 8.74
N THR A 43 12.36 -1.54 9.06
CA THR A 43 12.28 -2.56 10.11
C THR A 43 12.83 -3.89 9.59
N CYS A 44 12.29 -4.38 8.48
CA CYS A 44 12.54 -5.74 8.00
C CYS A 44 13.85 -5.91 7.23
N SER A 45 14.43 -4.84 6.68
CA SER A 45 15.72 -4.92 5.96
C SER A 45 16.86 -5.46 6.82
N THR A 46 16.76 -5.34 8.15
CA THR A 46 17.72 -5.93 9.10
C THR A 46 17.79 -7.45 9.04
N ALA A 47 16.75 -8.12 8.52
CA ALA A 47 16.72 -9.57 8.31
C ALA A 47 17.48 -10.02 7.05
N GLY A 48 18.13 -9.13 6.29
CA GLY A 48 18.80 -9.52 5.04
C GLY A 48 17.82 -9.84 3.91
N VAL A 49 16.87 -8.93 3.67
CA VAL A 49 15.86 -9.08 2.60
C VAL A 49 16.54 -9.14 1.24
N SER A 50 16.28 -10.22 0.49
CA SER A 50 16.85 -10.52 -0.83
C SER A 50 15.89 -10.27 -1.99
N GLY A 51 14.62 -10.05 -1.70
CA GLY A 51 13.57 -9.77 -2.69
C GLY A 51 12.28 -9.33 -2.03
N CYS A 52 11.32 -8.89 -2.83
CA CYS A 52 10.00 -8.51 -2.34
C CYS A 52 8.86 -9.10 -3.17
N ILE A 53 7.73 -9.28 -2.50
CA ILE A 53 6.47 -9.68 -3.11
C ILE A 53 5.54 -8.47 -3.04
N LEU A 54 5.06 -8.02 -4.20
CA LEU A 54 4.04 -6.99 -4.26
C LEU A 54 2.66 -7.62 -4.19
N THR A 55 1.81 -7.18 -3.27
CA THR A 55 0.47 -7.77 -3.08
C THR A 55 -0.65 -6.76 -3.26
N HIS A 56 -1.88 -7.25 -3.38
CA HIS A 56 -3.10 -6.42 -3.52
C HIS A 56 -3.04 -5.50 -4.75
N LEU A 57 -2.52 -5.98 -5.88
CA LEU A 57 -2.39 -5.17 -7.10
C LEU A 57 -3.75 -4.85 -7.73
N ASP A 58 -4.74 -5.70 -7.52
CA ASP A 58 -6.14 -5.57 -7.96
C ASP A 58 -6.91 -4.51 -7.17
N GLU A 59 -6.55 -4.31 -5.90
CA GLU A 59 -7.14 -3.28 -5.02
C GLU A 59 -6.39 -1.94 -5.08
N ALA A 60 -5.20 -1.92 -5.70
CA ALA A 60 -4.34 -0.75 -5.71
C ALA A 60 -4.84 0.33 -6.68
N CYS A 61 -5.17 1.52 -6.17
CA CYS A 61 -5.46 2.69 -7.00
C CYS A 61 -4.23 3.20 -7.76
N VAL A 62 -3.05 3.11 -7.12
CA VAL A 62 -1.72 3.38 -7.69
C VAL A 62 -0.75 2.34 -7.16
N MET A 63 0.33 2.07 -7.90
CA MET A 63 1.45 1.25 -7.43
C MET A 63 2.80 1.99 -7.49
N GLY A 64 2.78 3.30 -7.78
CA GLY A 64 3.98 4.10 -7.94
C GLY A 64 4.85 4.14 -6.69
N GLU A 65 4.25 4.20 -5.50
CA GLU A 65 4.99 4.26 -4.23
C GLU A 65 5.72 2.94 -3.91
N ALA A 66 5.06 1.80 -4.14
CA ALA A 66 5.67 0.49 -3.96
C ALA A 66 6.81 0.25 -4.97
N LEU A 67 6.60 0.61 -6.24
CA LEU A 67 7.64 0.51 -7.27
C LEU A 67 8.80 1.46 -6.97
N ALA A 68 8.53 2.70 -6.55
CA ALA A 68 9.55 3.66 -6.17
C ALA A 68 10.43 3.11 -5.04
N LEU A 69 9.83 2.55 -3.98
CA LEU A 69 10.59 1.91 -2.91
C LEU A 69 11.48 0.77 -3.43
N CYS A 70 10.95 -0.11 -4.28
CA CYS A 70 11.73 -1.24 -4.83
C CYS A 70 12.92 -0.75 -5.67
N ILE A 71 12.69 0.27 -6.49
CA ILE A 71 13.73 0.91 -7.33
C ILE A 71 14.78 1.60 -6.46
N GLU A 72 14.36 2.44 -5.50
CA GLU A 72 15.25 3.19 -4.60
C GLU A 72 16.12 2.28 -3.72
N ARG A 73 15.59 1.12 -3.32
CA ARG A 73 16.30 0.14 -2.48
C ARG A 73 17.03 -0.92 -3.29
N ALA A 74 16.93 -0.89 -4.62
CA ALA A 74 17.46 -1.91 -5.52
C ALA A 74 17.04 -3.34 -5.13
N VAL A 75 15.78 -3.51 -4.72
CA VAL A 75 15.23 -4.80 -4.28
C VAL A 75 14.46 -5.44 -5.42
N PRO A 76 14.80 -6.68 -5.83
CA PRO A 76 14.09 -7.34 -6.90
C PRO A 76 12.67 -7.72 -6.45
N VAL A 77 11.69 -7.39 -7.29
CA VAL A 77 10.33 -7.90 -7.13
C VAL A 77 10.32 -9.33 -7.70
N VAL A 78 10.05 -10.32 -6.86
CA VAL A 78 10.08 -11.74 -7.24
C VAL A 78 8.69 -12.24 -7.65
N TYR A 79 7.65 -11.79 -6.94
CA TYR A 79 6.27 -12.18 -7.17
C TYR A 79 5.32 -10.99 -7.06
N GLU A 80 4.19 -11.10 -7.73
CA GLU A 80 3.07 -10.18 -7.64
C GLU A 80 1.76 -10.95 -7.38
N THR A 81 0.84 -10.36 -6.62
CA THR A 81 -0.49 -10.94 -6.36
C THR A 81 -1.63 -9.98 -6.70
N PHE A 82 -2.69 -10.52 -7.29
CA PHE A 82 -3.82 -9.74 -7.81
C PHE A 82 -5.19 -10.35 -7.47
N GLY A 83 -5.28 -10.99 -6.29
CA GLY A 83 -6.49 -11.62 -5.78
C GLY A 83 -6.19 -12.61 -4.63
N GLN A 84 -7.15 -13.47 -4.31
CA GLN A 84 -7.11 -14.40 -3.17
C GLN A 84 -6.94 -15.88 -3.58
N ALA A 85 -7.11 -16.21 -4.86
CA ALA A 85 -7.04 -17.59 -5.34
C ALA A 85 -5.59 -18.04 -5.57
N ILE A 86 -5.23 -19.22 -5.06
CA ILE A 86 -3.92 -19.84 -5.30
C ILE A 86 -4.15 -21.14 -6.09
N PRO A 87 -3.47 -21.35 -7.23
CA PRO A 87 -2.31 -20.60 -7.75
C PRO A 87 -2.65 -19.41 -8.67
N ASP A 88 -3.92 -19.19 -9.00
CA ASP A 88 -4.31 -18.33 -10.13
C ASP A 88 -3.95 -16.84 -9.95
N ASP A 89 -3.94 -16.33 -8.71
CA ASP A 89 -3.68 -14.91 -8.40
C ASP A 89 -2.24 -14.63 -7.94
N LEU A 90 -1.31 -15.57 -8.13
CA LEU A 90 0.12 -15.42 -7.83
C LEU A 90 0.95 -15.57 -9.11
N ALA A 91 1.67 -14.52 -9.51
CA ALA A 91 2.52 -14.54 -10.70
C ALA A 91 3.97 -14.16 -10.41
N VAL A 92 4.90 -14.73 -11.19
CA VAL A 92 6.29 -14.27 -11.22
C VAL A 92 6.32 -12.85 -11.78
N ALA A 93 6.94 -11.95 -11.03
CA ALA A 93 6.96 -10.54 -11.41
C ALA A 93 7.90 -10.32 -12.61
N THR A 94 7.43 -9.54 -13.59
CA THR A 94 8.25 -9.08 -14.71
C THR A 94 8.18 -7.58 -14.82
N ALA A 95 9.30 -6.94 -15.19
CA ALA A 95 9.36 -5.48 -15.35
C ALA A 95 8.29 -4.98 -16.34
N GLN A 96 8.07 -5.70 -17.44
CA GLN A 96 7.06 -5.35 -18.43
C GLN A 96 5.64 -5.40 -17.86
N ALA A 97 5.30 -6.43 -17.07
CA ALA A 97 3.97 -6.56 -16.50
C ALA A 97 3.71 -5.50 -15.42
N LEU A 98 4.68 -5.26 -14.54
CA LEU A 98 4.62 -4.22 -13.51
C LEU A 98 4.44 -2.82 -14.12
N VAL A 99 5.26 -2.47 -15.12
CA VAL A 99 5.15 -1.16 -15.80
C VAL A 99 3.81 -1.02 -16.53
N LYS A 100 3.35 -2.05 -17.24
CA LYS A 100 2.04 -2.03 -17.91
C LYS A 100 0.91 -1.76 -16.92
N ARG A 101 0.90 -2.44 -15.77
CA ARG A 101 -0.09 -2.21 -14.71
C ARG A 101 0.01 -0.81 -14.11
N ALA A 102 1.21 -0.36 -13.77
CA ALA A 102 1.42 0.97 -13.22
C ALA A 102 0.89 2.07 -14.14
N VAL A 103 1.16 1.97 -15.44
CA VAL A 103 0.67 2.90 -16.45
C VAL A 103 -0.85 2.80 -16.61
N ALA A 104 -1.42 1.59 -16.60
CA ALA A 104 -2.86 1.39 -16.70
C ALA A 104 -3.61 2.05 -15.53
N LEU A 105 -3.14 1.84 -14.30
CA LEU A 105 -3.68 2.48 -13.09
C LEU A 105 -3.55 4.00 -13.15
N GLY A 106 -2.38 4.52 -13.52
CA GLY A 106 -2.17 5.97 -13.66
C GLY A 106 -3.10 6.63 -14.69
N ARG A 107 -3.37 5.95 -15.81
CA ARG A 107 -4.34 6.42 -16.81
C ARG A 107 -5.78 6.40 -16.30
N ALA A 108 -6.18 5.34 -15.60
CA ALA A 108 -7.52 5.24 -15.01
C ALA A 108 -7.77 6.38 -14.02
N GLN A 109 -6.77 6.74 -13.21
CA GLN A 109 -6.86 7.88 -12.31
C GLN A 109 -6.97 9.21 -13.06
N ALA A 110 -6.12 9.44 -14.06
CA ALA A 110 -6.15 10.68 -14.84
C ALA A 110 -7.44 10.87 -15.63
N ALA A 111 -8.11 9.78 -16.02
CA ALA A 111 -9.38 9.82 -16.75
C ALA A 111 -10.58 10.21 -15.88
N THR A 112 -10.45 10.23 -14.55
CA THR A 112 -11.55 10.59 -13.64
C THR A 112 -11.68 12.11 -13.57
N PRO A 113 -12.71 12.73 -14.19
CA PRO A 113 -12.81 14.18 -14.23
C PRO A 113 -13.13 14.70 -12.82
N VAL A 114 -12.29 15.58 -12.29
CA VAL A 114 -12.63 16.33 -11.08
C VAL A 114 -13.74 17.31 -11.45
N ASP A 115 -14.97 16.99 -11.04
CA ASP A 115 -16.10 17.92 -11.18
C ASP A 115 -15.84 19.14 -10.28
N ARG A 116 -15.23 20.14 -10.89
CA ARG A 116 -14.77 21.37 -10.24
C ARG A 116 -15.92 22.11 -9.56
N ALA A 117 -17.14 22.02 -10.09
CA ALA A 117 -18.34 22.62 -9.49
C ALA A 117 -18.78 21.88 -8.21
N ARG A 118 -18.73 20.54 -8.21
CA ARG A 118 -19.00 19.74 -6.98
C ARG A 118 -17.96 19.96 -5.89
N VAL A 119 -16.68 20.09 -6.27
CA VAL A 119 -15.60 20.33 -5.30
C VAL A 119 -15.74 21.72 -4.67
N MET A 120 -16.02 22.75 -5.47
CA MET A 120 -16.19 24.11 -4.97
C MET A 120 -17.46 24.28 -4.10
N ASN A 121 -18.54 23.56 -4.40
CA ASN A 121 -19.81 23.68 -3.65
C ASN A 121 -19.88 22.83 -2.37
N ASN A 122 -19.03 21.81 -2.21
CA ASN A 122 -19.07 20.92 -1.04
C ASN A 122 -17.92 21.15 -0.06
N PHE A 123 -16.85 21.86 -0.44
CA PHE A 123 -15.83 22.32 0.50
C PHE A 123 -16.29 23.60 1.21
N GLY A 124 -16.95 23.43 2.36
CA GLY A 124 -17.19 24.53 3.31
C GLY A 124 -18.66 24.91 3.57
N SER A 125 -19.63 24.38 2.83
CA SER A 125 -21.05 24.67 3.05
C SER A 125 -21.85 23.45 3.47
N GLN A 126 -21.67 23.02 4.73
CA GLN A 126 -22.84 22.54 5.47
C GLN A 126 -23.58 23.77 6.02
N PRO A 127 -24.78 24.12 5.52
CA PRO A 127 -25.64 25.02 6.29
C PRO A 127 -25.99 24.32 7.61
N PRO A 128 -26.07 25.04 8.75
CA PRO A 128 -26.36 24.44 10.04
C PRO A 128 -27.66 23.63 9.95
N SER A 129 -27.59 22.35 10.32
CA SER A 129 -28.73 21.45 10.28
C SER A 129 -29.90 22.08 11.04
N ARG A 130 -31.07 22.13 10.40
CA ARG A 130 -32.31 22.70 10.95
C ARG A 130 -32.96 21.73 11.94
N ALA A 131 -32.19 21.19 12.89
CA ALA A 131 -32.63 20.19 13.86
C ALA A 131 -32.54 20.66 15.33
N ALA A 132 -32.40 21.97 15.58
CA ALA A 132 -32.35 22.54 16.94
C ALA A 132 -33.34 23.72 17.16
N ALA A 133 -34.42 23.81 16.39
CA ALA A 133 -35.43 24.87 16.52
C ALA A 133 -36.84 24.37 16.92
N ALA A 134 -36.95 23.15 17.46
CA ALA A 134 -38.24 22.56 17.87
C ALA A 134 -38.32 22.26 19.38
N LYS A 135 -37.79 23.14 20.24
CA LYS A 135 -37.93 23.00 21.71
C LYS A 135 -38.32 24.28 22.47
N ARG A 136 -39.00 25.24 21.82
CA ARG A 136 -39.41 26.49 22.50
C ARG A 136 -40.82 27.01 22.19
N ALA A 137 -41.75 26.14 21.84
CA ALA A 137 -43.17 26.50 21.77
C ALA A 137 -44.05 25.32 22.19
N ALA A 138 -44.13 25.09 23.50
CA ALA A 138 -45.23 24.41 24.17
C ALA A 138 -45.21 24.88 25.62
N ILE A 139 -45.86 26.02 25.84
CA ILE A 139 -46.59 26.30 27.08
C ILE A 139 -47.91 25.55 26.97
#